data_AF-A0A2K8M6G6-F1
#
_entry.id   AF-A0A2K8M6G6-F1
#
_cell.length_a   1.000
_cell.length_b   1.000
_cell.length_c   1.000
_cell.angle_alpha   90.00
_cell.angle_beta   90.00
_cell.angle_gamma   90.00
#
_symmetry.space_group_name_H-M   'P 1'
#
loop_
_entity.id
_entity.type
_entity.pdbx_description
1 polymer ?
#
loop_
_entity_poly.entity_id
_entity_poly.type
_entity_poly.pdbx_seq_one_letter_code
_entity_poly.pdbx_strand_id
1 'polypeptide(L)'
;MQVRRIVLEPTDTVGALPSAGYAGGFEFSDPAPGLRSPEQWARAGWEQAPRLVRGFLRFAWRAGLGLRMGPKDSPTHVLGWALVSSTEQAAVLEARSWLLTARNVVELRGTRVRWTTFVRFDRRPAAALWSLAVPVHHALMSRLLRRAAQDG
;
A
#
# COMPACT_ATOMS: atom_id res chain seq x y z
N MET A 1 0.59 20.26 1.37
CA MET A 1 -0.10 19.05 0.84
C MET A 1 -0.59 18.19 2.00
N GLN A 2 -1.89 17.91 2.07
CA GLN A 2 -2.50 17.18 3.19
C GLN A 2 -2.78 15.73 2.77
N VAL A 3 -2.18 14.77 3.47
CA VAL A 3 -2.60 13.36 3.42
C VAL A 3 -3.59 13.17 4.57
N ARG A 4 -4.79 12.69 4.25
CA ARG A 4 -5.82 12.38 5.26
C ARG A 4 -6.07 10.89 5.30
N ARG A 5 -6.38 10.38 6.48
CA ARG A 5 -6.95 9.03 6.62
C ARG A 5 -8.43 9.08 6.28
N ILE A 6 -8.93 8.01 5.68
CA ILE A 6 -10.35 7.86 5.35
C ILE A 6 -10.89 6.55 5.94
N VAL A 7 -12.19 6.57 6.25
CA VAL A 7 -12.98 5.36 6.49
C VAL A 7 -13.40 4.84 5.12
N LEU A 8 -13.28 3.53 4.91
CA LEU A 8 -13.61 2.90 3.64
C LEU A 8 -15.02 2.34 3.73
N GLU A 9 -15.87 2.73 2.77
CA GLU A 9 -17.13 2.03 2.52
C GLU A 9 -16.83 0.74 1.73
N PRO A 10 -17.40 -0.42 2.10
CA PRO A 10 -17.08 -1.72 1.48
C PRO A 10 -17.28 -1.76 -0.04
N THR A 11 -18.22 -0.95 -0.55
CA THR A 11 -18.64 -0.93 -1.95
C THR A 11 -17.73 -0.12 -2.86
N ASP A 12 -16.84 0.71 -2.29
CA ASP A 12 -16.19 1.79 -3.03
C ASP A 12 -14.78 1.46 -3.51
N THR A 13 -14.23 0.28 -3.19
CA THR A 13 -12.81 0.00 -3.45
C THR A 13 -12.63 -1.11 -4.48
N VAL A 14 -12.12 -0.74 -5.66
CA VAL A 14 -11.75 -1.71 -6.70
C VAL A 14 -10.64 -2.61 -6.17
N GLY A 15 -10.71 -3.91 -6.42
CA GLY A 15 -9.69 -4.84 -5.98
C GLY A 15 -9.64 -5.09 -4.47
N ALA A 16 -10.72 -4.79 -3.72
CA ALA A 16 -10.84 -5.13 -2.31
C ALA A 16 -10.46 -6.60 -2.03
N LEU A 17 -9.88 -6.85 -0.86
CA LEU A 17 -9.53 -8.20 -0.42
C LEU A 17 -10.71 -8.83 0.33
N PRO A 18 -11.30 -9.94 -0.15
CA PRO A 18 -12.41 -10.58 0.54
C PRO A 18 -12.05 -11.02 1.96
N SER A 19 -13.00 -10.88 2.89
CA SER A 19 -12.85 -11.26 4.30
C SER A 19 -11.68 -10.57 5.02
N ALA A 20 -11.29 -9.36 4.58
CA ALA A 20 -10.27 -8.59 5.27
C ALA A 20 -10.69 -8.28 6.71
N GLY A 21 -9.85 -8.64 7.69
CA GLY A 21 -10.04 -8.29 9.09
C GLY A 21 -9.59 -6.87 9.42
N TYR A 22 -8.95 -6.19 8.46
CA TYR A 22 -8.60 -4.78 8.51
C TYR A 22 -8.69 -4.15 7.12
N ALA A 23 -9.20 -2.93 7.08
CA ALA A 23 -9.14 -2.05 5.93
C ALA A 23 -8.84 -0.62 6.40
N GLY A 24 -7.90 0.06 5.76
CA GLY A 24 -7.58 1.46 6.08
C GLY A 24 -7.13 2.22 4.83
N GLY A 25 -7.67 3.43 4.66
CA GLY A 25 -7.41 4.26 3.49
C GLY A 25 -6.70 5.57 3.82
N PHE A 26 -5.93 6.06 2.85
CA PHE A 26 -5.34 7.38 2.81
C PHE A 26 -5.77 8.07 1.52
N GLU A 27 -6.02 9.37 1.58
CA GLU A 27 -6.26 10.19 0.40
C GLU A 27 -5.38 11.43 0.43
N PHE A 28 -4.94 11.84 -0.74
CA PHE A 28 -4.18 13.07 -0.96
C PHE A 28 -4.46 13.61 -2.36
N SER A 29 -4.21 14.90 -2.57
CA SER A 29 -4.36 15.52 -3.89
C SER A 29 -3.31 14.97 -4.86
N ASP A 30 -3.66 14.79 -6.11
CA ASP A 30 -2.69 14.61 -7.19
C ASP A 30 -2.18 16.01 -7.61
N PRO A 31 -0.88 16.32 -7.48
CA PRO A 31 -0.34 17.63 -7.82
C PRO A 31 -0.34 17.87 -9.35
N ALA A 32 -0.33 16.80 -10.14
CA ALA A 32 -0.34 16.87 -11.60
C ALA A 32 -1.22 15.74 -12.17
N PRO A 33 -2.57 15.88 -12.07
CA PRO A 33 -3.52 14.84 -12.45
C PRO A 33 -3.26 14.31 -13.86
N GLY A 34 -3.13 12.99 -13.97
CA GLY A 34 -2.92 12.28 -15.24
C GLY A 34 -1.45 12.11 -15.65
N LEU A 35 -0.49 12.72 -14.94
CA LEU A 35 0.94 12.50 -15.23
C LEU A 35 1.49 11.19 -14.64
N ARG A 36 0.86 10.66 -13.58
CA ARG A 36 1.25 9.39 -12.96
C ARG A 36 0.11 8.39 -12.99
N SER A 37 0.39 7.20 -13.51
CA SER A 37 -0.47 6.03 -13.38
C SER A 37 -0.59 5.59 -11.92
N PRO A 38 -1.62 4.78 -11.56
CA PRO A 38 -1.75 4.24 -10.21
C PRO A 38 -0.51 3.44 -9.76
N GLU A 39 0.09 2.68 -10.67
CA GLU A 39 1.33 1.94 -10.39
C GLU A 39 2.50 2.89 -10.13
N GLN A 40 2.63 3.98 -10.90
CA GLN A 40 3.67 4.98 -10.69
C GLN A 40 3.52 5.67 -9.33
N TRP A 41 2.29 5.90 -8.86
CA TRP A 41 2.04 6.35 -7.49
C TRP A 41 2.50 5.34 -6.44
N ALA A 42 2.29 4.04 -6.68
CA ALA A 42 2.81 3.00 -5.79
C ALA A 42 4.35 2.99 -5.73
N ARG A 43 5.00 3.07 -6.89
CA ARG A 43 6.46 3.16 -7.00
C ARG A 43 6.99 4.44 -6.33
N ALA A 44 6.33 5.57 -6.52
CA ALA A 44 6.70 6.82 -5.87
C ALA A 44 6.58 6.75 -4.34
N GLY A 45 5.52 6.12 -3.83
CA GLY A 45 5.32 5.91 -2.40
C GLY A 45 6.42 5.06 -1.76
N TRP A 46 6.87 4.00 -2.42
CA TRP A 46 7.78 3.01 -1.83
C TRP A 46 9.18 3.01 -2.43
N GLU A 47 9.31 2.86 -3.75
CA GLU A 47 10.60 2.68 -4.43
C GLU A 47 11.42 3.96 -4.52
N GLN A 48 10.77 5.12 -4.50
CA GLN A 48 11.49 6.40 -4.45
C GLN A 48 11.84 6.84 -3.03
N ALA A 49 11.46 6.08 -1.99
CA ALA A 49 11.77 6.44 -0.61
C ALA A 49 13.28 6.40 -0.34
N PRO A 50 13.78 7.14 0.68
CA PRO A 50 15.19 7.08 1.05
C PRO A 50 15.68 5.63 1.24
N ARG A 51 16.92 5.34 0.84
CA ARG A 51 17.47 3.96 0.82
C ARG A 51 17.27 3.22 2.14
N LEU A 52 17.51 3.89 3.26
CA LEU A 52 17.32 3.33 4.60
C LEU A 52 15.86 2.97 4.88
N VAL A 53 14.92 3.83 4.48
CA VAL A 53 13.48 3.59 4.62
C VAL A 53 13.04 2.40 3.77
N ARG A 54 13.51 2.27 2.54
CA ARG A 54 13.22 1.10 1.68
C ARG A 54 13.73 -0.21 2.29
N GLY A 55 14.93 -0.18 2.88
CA GLY A 55 15.49 -1.31 3.61
C GLY A 55 14.63 -1.69 4.81
N PHE A 56 14.26 -0.71 5.63
CA PHE A 56 13.38 -0.90 6.79
C PHE A 56 12.00 -1.47 6.38
N LEU A 57 11.34 -0.92 5.36
CA LEU A 57 10.05 -1.41 4.88
C LEU A 57 10.12 -2.89 4.49
N ARG A 58 11.12 -3.27 3.68
CA ARG A 58 11.30 -4.67 3.27
C ARG A 58 11.60 -5.57 4.46
N PHE A 59 12.40 -5.12 5.42
CA PHE A 59 12.66 -5.86 6.65
C PHE A 59 11.37 -6.05 7.46
N ALA A 60 10.60 -4.99 7.70
CA ALA A 60 9.34 -5.05 8.43
C ALA A 60 8.31 -5.98 7.77
N TRP A 61 8.18 -5.94 6.44
CA TRP A 61 7.28 -6.83 5.72
C TRP A 61 7.73 -8.29 5.76
N ARG A 62 9.02 -8.57 5.49
CA ARG A 62 9.53 -9.94 5.41
C ARG A 62 9.72 -10.58 6.78
N ALA A 63 10.36 -9.88 7.72
CA ALA A 63 10.68 -10.40 9.05
C ALA A 63 9.55 -10.14 10.05
N GLY A 64 8.92 -8.96 10.03
CA GLY A 64 7.85 -8.63 10.97
C GLY A 64 6.52 -9.31 10.62
N LEU A 65 6.11 -9.27 9.34
CA LEU A 65 4.83 -9.84 8.88
C LEU A 65 4.97 -11.21 8.19
N GLY A 66 6.20 -11.70 7.99
CA GLY A 66 6.43 -12.97 7.29
C GLY A 66 6.06 -12.95 5.81
N LEU A 67 5.88 -11.77 5.20
CA LEU A 67 5.41 -11.64 3.82
C LEU A 67 6.45 -12.19 2.85
N ARG A 68 5.97 -13.01 1.91
CA ARG A 68 6.77 -13.51 0.78
C ARG A 68 6.94 -12.39 -0.23
N MET A 69 8.03 -11.65 -0.07
CA MET A 69 8.42 -10.59 -0.98
C MET A 69 9.11 -11.17 -2.22
N GLY A 70 8.72 -10.69 -3.39
CA GLY A 70 9.38 -10.99 -4.66
C GLY A 70 10.74 -10.28 -4.85
N PRO A 71 11.37 -10.51 -6.01
CA PRO A 71 12.63 -9.88 -6.40
C PRO A 71 12.52 -8.34 -6.39
N LYS A 72 13.65 -7.66 -6.16
CA LYS A 72 13.71 -6.19 -6.10
C LYS A 72 13.56 -5.55 -7.48
N ASP A 73 14.16 -6.17 -8.49
CA ASP A 73 14.34 -5.56 -9.82
C ASP A 73 13.44 -6.24 -10.86
N SER A 74 12.16 -6.36 -10.54
CA SER A 74 11.16 -6.99 -11.41
C SER A 74 10.07 -5.99 -11.79
N PRO A 75 9.74 -5.84 -13.09
CA PRO A 75 8.67 -4.94 -13.51
C PRO A 75 7.30 -5.37 -12.98
N THR A 76 7.11 -6.66 -12.69
CA THR A 76 5.86 -7.20 -12.10
C THR A 76 5.80 -7.05 -10.58
N HIS A 77 6.76 -6.34 -9.97
CA HIS A 77 6.79 -6.07 -8.55
C HIS A 77 7.04 -4.59 -8.25
N VAL A 78 6.49 -4.12 -7.14
CA VAL A 78 6.78 -2.80 -6.57
C VAL A 78 7.38 -2.98 -5.18
N LEU A 79 8.67 -2.69 -5.05
CA LEU A 79 9.49 -2.93 -3.87
C LEU A 79 9.38 -4.38 -3.32
N GLY A 80 9.07 -5.35 -4.20
CA GLY A 80 8.87 -6.77 -3.88
C GLY A 80 7.41 -7.17 -3.59
N TRP A 81 6.45 -6.27 -3.61
CA TRP A 81 5.03 -6.62 -3.64
C TRP A 81 4.64 -7.03 -5.06
N ALA A 82 3.90 -8.12 -5.23
CA ALA A 82 3.46 -8.55 -6.56
C ALA A 82 2.39 -7.60 -7.11
N LEU A 83 2.58 -7.08 -8.31
CA LEU A 83 1.57 -6.31 -9.03
C LEU A 83 0.59 -7.28 -9.69
N VAL A 84 -0.57 -7.47 -9.07
CA VAL A 84 -1.57 -8.47 -9.52
C VAL A 84 -2.63 -7.88 -10.46
N SER A 85 -2.75 -6.57 -10.49
CA SER A 85 -3.58 -5.84 -11.47
C SER A 85 -3.02 -4.43 -11.65
N SER A 86 -3.01 -3.94 -12.89
CA SER A 86 -2.65 -2.57 -13.23
C SER A 86 -3.57 -2.12 -14.35
N THR A 87 -4.42 -1.13 -14.07
CA THR A 87 -5.35 -0.51 -15.00
C THR A 87 -5.11 0.99 -15.01
N GLU A 88 -5.78 1.71 -15.91
CA GLU A 88 -5.68 3.18 -15.96
C GLU A 88 -6.15 3.86 -14.66
N GLN A 89 -7.05 3.23 -13.92
CA GLN A 89 -7.68 3.82 -12.73
C GLN A 89 -7.19 3.20 -11.42
N ALA A 90 -6.68 1.96 -11.43
CA ALA A 90 -6.24 1.29 -10.22
C ALA A 90 -5.01 0.39 -10.43
N ALA A 91 -4.16 0.31 -9.41
CA ALA A 91 -3.11 -0.70 -9.29
C ALA A 91 -3.31 -1.50 -8.00
N VAL A 92 -3.15 -2.81 -8.10
CA VAL A 92 -3.35 -3.75 -6.99
C VAL A 92 -2.05 -4.50 -6.72
N LEU A 93 -1.56 -4.37 -5.50
CA LEU A 93 -0.31 -4.93 -5.02
C LEU A 93 -0.61 -5.93 -3.91
N GLU A 94 -0.10 -7.15 -4.02
CA GLU A 94 -0.39 -8.21 -3.06
C GLU A 94 0.87 -8.88 -2.54
N ALA A 95 0.84 -9.23 -1.26
CA ALA A 95 1.81 -10.12 -0.66
C ALA A 95 1.11 -11.05 0.33
N ARG A 96 1.63 -12.28 0.43
CA ARG A 96 1.07 -13.33 1.29
C ARG A 96 2.13 -13.88 2.22
N SER A 97 1.73 -14.26 3.41
CA SER A 97 2.53 -15.00 4.38
C SER A 97 1.76 -16.23 4.85
N TRP A 98 2.31 -16.96 5.81
CA TRP A 98 1.54 -17.99 6.52
C TRP A 98 0.50 -17.39 7.49
N LEU A 99 0.69 -16.16 7.97
CA LEU A 99 -0.16 -15.51 8.97
C LEU A 99 -1.29 -14.69 8.36
N LEU A 100 -1.01 -13.99 7.28
CA LEU A 100 -1.88 -12.99 6.67
C LEU A 100 -1.63 -12.81 5.17
N THR A 101 -2.66 -12.29 4.51
CA THR A 101 -2.60 -11.78 3.15
C THR A 101 -2.85 -10.27 3.20
N ALA A 102 -1.93 -9.50 2.62
CA ALA A 102 -2.04 -8.05 2.55
C ALA A 102 -2.19 -7.60 1.10
N ARG A 103 -3.07 -6.64 0.87
CA ARG A 103 -3.30 -6.03 -0.44
C ARG A 103 -3.29 -4.52 -0.32
N ASN A 104 -2.56 -3.84 -1.20
CA ASN A 104 -2.56 -2.40 -1.33
C ASN A 104 -3.19 -2.04 -2.67
N VAL A 105 -4.20 -1.19 -2.65
CA VAL A 105 -4.88 -0.69 -3.84
C VAL A 105 -4.59 0.79 -3.94
N VAL A 106 -4.04 1.23 -5.07
CA VAL A 106 -3.87 2.64 -5.39
C VAL A 106 -4.88 2.98 -6.47
N GLU A 107 -5.72 3.98 -6.22
CA GLU A 107 -6.78 4.40 -7.13
C GLU A 107 -6.65 5.89 -7.47
N LEU A 108 -6.85 6.22 -8.73
CA LEU A 108 -7.01 7.60 -9.19
C LEU A 108 -8.50 7.97 -9.13
N ARG A 109 -8.82 9.04 -8.39
CA ARG A 109 -10.18 9.54 -8.15
C ARG A 109 -10.25 11.02 -8.55
N GLY A 110 -10.31 11.26 -9.86
CA GLY A 110 -10.26 12.62 -10.42
C GLY A 110 -8.92 13.28 -10.08
N THR A 111 -8.94 14.31 -9.24
CA THR A 111 -7.75 15.05 -8.78
C THR A 111 -7.16 14.52 -7.48
N ARG A 112 -7.55 13.32 -7.05
CA ARG A 112 -7.08 12.70 -5.82
C ARG A 112 -6.53 11.31 -6.08
N VAL A 113 -5.58 10.93 -5.25
CA VAL A 113 -5.08 9.56 -5.16
C VAL A 113 -5.59 8.97 -3.86
N ARG A 114 -6.18 7.78 -3.95
CA ARG A 114 -6.57 6.98 -2.79
C ARG A 114 -5.64 5.78 -2.68
N TRP A 115 -5.07 5.59 -1.49
CA TRP A 115 -4.29 4.41 -1.14
C TRP A 115 -5.03 3.62 -0.07
N THR A 116 -5.41 2.38 -0.38
CA THR A 116 -6.11 1.51 0.54
C THR A 116 -5.27 0.28 0.87
N THR A 117 -5.11 -0.02 2.16
CA THR A 117 -4.48 -1.26 2.63
C THR A 117 -5.53 -2.17 3.24
N PHE A 118 -5.66 -3.37 2.69
CA PHE A 118 -6.45 -4.47 3.23
C PHE A 118 -5.55 -5.54 3.82
N VAL A 119 -5.96 -6.11 4.95
CA VAL A 119 -5.29 -7.27 5.54
C VAL A 119 -6.32 -8.31 5.92
N ARG A 120 -6.18 -9.50 5.33
CA ARG A 120 -6.91 -10.71 5.72
C ARG A 120 -6.06 -11.51 6.68
N PHE A 121 -6.62 -11.84 7.83
CA PHE A 121 -5.97 -12.68 8.83
C PHE A 121 -6.20 -14.15 8.48
N ASP A 122 -5.16 -14.84 8.04
CA ASP A 122 -5.23 -16.25 7.67
C ASP A 122 -5.01 -17.17 8.89
N ARG A 123 -4.47 -16.63 10.01
CA ARG A 123 -4.23 -17.34 11.27
C ARG A 123 -4.56 -16.47 12.49
N ARG A 124 -4.92 -17.13 13.61
CA ARG A 124 -5.29 -16.49 14.89
C ARG A 124 -4.34 -15.37 15.37
N PRO A 125 -3.00 -15.54 15.41
CA PRO A 125 -2.12 -14.48 15.91
C PRO A 125 -1.98 -13.27 14.98
N ALA A 126 -2.44 -13.35 13.73
CA ALA A 126 -2.27 -12.28 12.75
C ALA A 126 -3.01 -10.99 13.14
N ALA A 127 -4.18 -11.11 13.77
CA ALA A 127 -4.94 -9.94 14.23
C ALA A 127 -4.14 -9.15 15.29
N ALA A 128 -3.60 -9.83 16.29
CA ALA A 128 -2.79 -9.19 17.34
C ALA A 128 -1.51 -8.56 16.78
N LEU A 129 -0.79 -9.29 15.90
CA LEU A 129 0.38 -8.76 15.21
C LEU A 129 0.04 -7.49 14.42
N TRP A 130 -1.06 -7.52 13.68
CA TRP A 130 -1.48 -6.38 12.88
C TRP A 130 -1.91 -5.19 13.74
N SER A 131 -2.62 -5.41 14.85
CA SER A 131 -2.98 -4.35 15.80
C SER A 131 -1.76 -3.57 16.31
N LEU A 132 -0.62 -4.25 16.51
CA LEU A 132 0.65 -3.60 16.87
C LEU A 132 1.30 -2.87 15.69
N ALA A 133 1.13 -3.40 14.47
CA ALA A 133 1.69 -2.82 13.25
C ALA A 133 0.91 -1.59 12.74
N VAL A 134 -0.40 -1.50 13.02
CA VAL A 134 -1.30 -0.44 12.51
C VAL A 134 -0.80 0.98 12.79
N PRO A 135 -0.39 1.37 14.02
CA PRO A 135 0.08 2.73 14.28
C PRO A 135 1.33 3.08 13.48
N VAL A 136 2.29 2.15 13.41
CA VAL A 136 3.53 2.31 12.64
C VAL A 136 3.23 2.42 11.15
N HIS A 137 2.34 1.57 10.65
CA HIS A 137 1.86 1.60 9.27
C HIS A 137 1.22 2.95 8.94
N HIS A 138 0.35 3.48 9.80
CA HIS A 138 -0.30 4.78 9.55
C HIS A 138 0.70 5.93 9.49
N ALA A 139 1.67 5.96 10.42
CA ALA A 139 2.70 6.99 10.44
C ALA A 139 3.58 6.92 9.19
N LEU A 140 4.03 5.73 8.79
CA LEU A 140 4.86 5.53 7.61
C LEU A 140 4.12 5.88 6.32
N MET A 141 2.90 5.38 6.13
CA MET A 141 2.11 5.69 4.94
C MET A 141 1.84 7.18 4.83
N SER A 142 1.46 7.84 5.92
CA SER A 142 1.22 9.29 5.92
C SER A 142 2.47 10.07 5.50
N ARG A 143 3.65 9.69 6.00
CA ARG A 143 4.93 10.32 5.63
C ARG A 143 5.33 10.04 4.19
N LEU A 144 5.24 8.79 3.76
CA LEU A 144 5.68 8.34 2.43
C LEU A 144 4.79 8.92 1.33
N LEU A 145 3.47 8.91 1.52
CA LEU A 145 2.53 9.47 0.57
C LEU A 145 2.69 10.98 0.46
N ARG A 146 2.88 11.69 1.59
CA ARG A 146 3.14 13.13 1.57
C ARG A 146 4.40 13.47 0.77
N ARG A 147 5.46 12.68 0.91
CA ARG A 147 6.70 12.85 0.15
C ARG A 147 6.48 12.58 -1.34
N ALA A 148 5.87 11.46 -1.70
CA ALA A 148 5.60 11.13 -3.10
C ALA A 148 4.77 12.21 -3.81
N ALA A 149 3.84 12.80 -3.06
CA ALA A 149 3.02 13.94 -3.44
C ALA A 149 3.80 15.25 -3.66
N GLN A 150 4.95 15.44 -2.99
CA GLN A 150 5.81 16.62 -3.13
C GLN A 150 6.87 16.46 -4.22
N ASP A 151 7.23 15.21 -4.53
CA ASP A 151 8.24 14.86 -5.54
C ASP A 151 7.64 14.78 -6.96
N GLY A 152 6.38 15.17 -7.17
CA GLY A 152 5.68 15.15 -8.47
C GLY A 152 5.13 16.50 -8.83
#